data_AF-V2YD20-F1
#
_entry.id   AF-V2YD20-F1
#
_cell.length_a   1.000
_cell.length_b   1.000
_cell.length_c   1.000
_cell.angle_alpha   90.00
_cell.angle_beta   90.00
_cell.angle_gamma   90.00
#
_symmetry.space_group_name_H-M   'P 1'
#
loop_
_entity.id
_entity.type
_entity.pdbx_description
1 polymer ?
#
loop_
_entity_poly.entity_id
_entity_poly.type
_entity_poly.pdbx_seq_one_letter_code
_entity_poly.pdbx_strand_id
1 'polypeptide(L)'
;MTQAEFIPLAERYKDTVYRIALNYYGSPYDADDTVQDVMLKLFQREESFANENHARYWIIRVTINQCKNGLRWAQLRRHEDLDAVTAAVELQTPEQSEVYRQVMSLPERYRTALYLFYYEELTVNEIAALLRVKPSAVTTRLSRARQKLKTKLTEVWNDEE
;
A
#
# COMPACT_ATOMS: atom_id res chain seq x y z
N MET A 1 18.75 -8.64 -14.97
CA MET A 1 18.16 -9.93 -14.57
C MET A 1 17.79 -10.74 -15.81
N THR A 2 17.94 -12.07 -15.80
CA THR A 2 17.46 -12.93 -16.89
C THR A 2 15.95 -13.21 -16.77
N GLN A 3 15.29 -13.60 -17.87
CA GLN A 3 13.85 -13.95 -17.83
C GLN A 3 13.56 -15.11 -16.86
N ALA A 4 14.46 -16.09 -16.77
CA ALA A 4 14.33 -17.23 -15.87
C ALA A 4 14.42 -16.86 -14.38
N GLU A 5 15.19 -15.82 -14.04
CA GLU A 5 15.26 -15.28 -12.68
C GLU A 5 14.08 -14.35 -12.34
N PHE A 6 13.58 -13.63 -13.36
CA PHE A 6 12.50 -12.66 -13.20
C PHE A 6 11.14 -13.30 -12.92
N ILE A 7 10.74 -14.30 -13.73
CA ILE A 7 9.38 -14.88 -13.68
C ILE A 7 9.01 -15.35 -12.27
N PRO A 8 9.84 -16.14 -11.54
CA PRO A 8 9.49 -16.61 -10.21
C PRO A 8 9.30 -15.47 -9.20
N LEU A 9 10.11 -14.41 -9.28
CA LEU A 9 9.98 -13.24 -8.42
C LEU A 9 8.72 -12.44 -8.75
N ALA A 10 8.45 -12.21 -10.04
CA ALA A 10 7.28 -11.49 -10.49
C ALA A 10 5.98 -12.19 -10.08
N GLU A 11 5.88 -13.50 -10.32
CA GLU A 11 4.71 -14.30 -9.93
C GLU A 11 4.49 -14.29 -8.42
N ARG A 12 5.57 -14.36 -7.64
CA ARG A 12 5.52 -14.36 -6.18
C ARG A 12 5.06 -13.02 -5.61
N TYR A 13 5.54 -11.90 -6.15
CA TYR A 13 5.36 -10.59 -5.51
C TYR A 13 4.36 -9.67 -6.22
N LYS A 14 3.84 -10.02 -7.41
CA LYS A 14 2.84 -9.18 -8.11
C LYS A 14 1.64 -8.82 -7.25
N ASP A 15 1.12 -9.79 -6.49
CA ASP A 15 -0.06 -9.59 -5.65
C ASP A 15 0.27 -8.68 -4.46
N THR A 16 1.43 -8.85 -3.84
CA THR A 16 1.94 -7.93 -2.81
C THR A 16 2.06 -6.50 -3.33
N VAL A 17 2.65 -6.32 -4.51
CA VAL A 17 2.80 -4.99 -5.13
C VAL A 17 1.42 -4.37 -5.39
N TYR A 18 0.51 -5.14 -5.99
CA TYR A 18 -0.85 -4.70 -6.30
C TYR A 18 -1.60 -4.29 -5.02
N ARG A 19 -1.59 -5.12 -3.98
CA ARG A 19 -2.30 -4.85 -2.72
C ARG A 19 -1.74 -3.64 -1.99
N ILE A 20 -0.42 -3.45 -1.96
CA ILE A 20 0.19 -2.23 -1.40
C ILE A 20 -0.28 -1.02 -2.19
N ALA A 21 -0.19 -1.05 -3.51
CA ALA A 21 -0.59 0.08 -4.36
C ALA A 21 -2.09 0.40 -4.22
N LEU A 22 -2.94 -0.63 -4.19
CA LEU A 22 -4.38 -0.47 -3.95
C LEU A 22 -4.66 0.13 -2.56
N ASN A 23 -3.90 -0.24 -1.52
CA ASN A 23 -3.98 0.37 -0.19
C ASN A 23 -3.59 1.86 -0.19
N TYR A 24 -2.67 2.25 -1.07
CA TYR A 24 -2.23 3.63 -1.24
C TYR A 24 -3.26 4.47 -1.98
N TYR A 25 -3.73 4.01 -3.15
CA TYR A 25 -4.56 4.81 -4.05
C TYR A 25 -6.06 4.61 -3.87
N GLY A 26 -6.49 3.40 -3.49
CA GLY A 26 -7.91 2.99 -3.57
C GLY A 26 -8.41 2.77 -5.00
N SER A 27 -7.53 2.84 -6.00
CA SER A 27 -7.82 2.73 -7.43
C SER A 27 -7.10 1.51 -7.99
N PRO A 28 -7.84 0.51 -8.54
CA PRO A 28 -7.28 -0.62 -9.27
C PRO A 28 -6.39 -0.22 -10.44
N TYR A 29 -6.77 0.84 -11.19
CA TYR A 29 -5.99 1.32 -12.33
C TYR A 29 -4.61 1.83 -11.90
N ASP A 30 -4.55 2.70 -10.89
CA ASP A 30 -3.26 3.19 -10.36
C ASP A 30 -2.43 2.06 -9.71
N ALA A 31 -3.11 1.03 -9.19
CA ALA A 31 -2.46 -0.15 -8.65
C ALA A 31 -1.79 -0.99 -9.75
N ASP A 32 -2.50 -1.27 -10.85
CA ASP A 32 -1.97 -2.00 -12.01
C ASP A 32 -0.80 -1.26 -12.68
N ASP A 33 -0.90 0.06 -12.82
CA ASP A 33 0.20 0.89 -13.33
C ASP A 33 1.43 0.79 -12.42
N THR A 34 1.22 0.82 -11.11
CA THR A 34 2.31 0.66 -10.14
C THR A 34 2.91 -0.74 -10.20
N VAL A 35 2.11 -1.79 -10.41
CA VAL A 35 2.63 -3.15 -10.63
C VAL A 35 3.55 -3.16 -11.83
N GLN A 36 3.12 -2.62 -12.97
CA GLN A 36 3.94 -2.57 -14.18
C GLN A 36 5.26 -1.84 -13.95
N ASP A 37 5.22 -0.66 -13.33
CA ASP A 37 6.41 0.13 -13.00
C ASP A 37 7.41 -0.64 -12.11
N VAL A 38 6.90 -1.32 -11.08
CA VAL A 38 7.74 -2.08 -10.14
C VAL A 38 8.33 -3.31 -10.83
N MET A 39 7.56 -4.00 -11.67
CA MET A 39 8.04 -5.16 -12.43
C MET A 39 9.11 -4.76 -13.45
N LEU A 40 8.96 -3.62 -14.12
CA LEU A 40 9.99 -3.09 -15.01
C LEU A 40 11.28 -2.79 -14.24
N LYS A 41 11.19 -2.14 -13.09
CA LYS A 41 12.35 -1.87 -12.22
C LYS A 41 13.00 -3.16 -11.71
N LEU A 42 12.20 -4.18 -11.39
CA LEU A 42 12.69 -5.48 -10.97
C LEU A 42 13.49 -6.14 -12.11
N PHE A 43 12.95 -6.14 -13.32
CA PHE A 43 13.59 -6.71 -14.50
C PHE A 43 14.89 -5.99 -14.88
N GLN A 44 14.89 -4.66 -14.83
CA GLN A 44 16.05 -3.80 -15.13
C GLN A 44 17.14 -3.84 -14.06
N ARG A 45 16.90 -4.48 -12.92
CA ARG A 45 17.90 -4.57 -11.87
C ARG A 45 19.09 -5.43 -12.30
N GLU A 46 20.29 -4.88 -12.12
CA GLU A 46 21.55 -5.54 -12.47
C GLU A 46 22.09 -6.42 -11.33
N GLU A 47 21.97 -5.96 -10.09
CA GLU A 47 22.45 -6.68 -8.91
C GLU A 47 21.47 -7.79 -8.48
N SER A 48 22.01 -8.98 -8.20
CA SER A 48 21.23 -10.09 -7.66
C SER A 48 20.80 -9.84 -6.21
N PHE A 49 19.72 -10.50 -5.79
CA PHE A 49 19.30 -10.48 -4.39
C PHE A 49 20.13 -11.48 -3.59
N ALA A 50 20.66 -11.02 -2.45
CA ALA A 50 21.42 -11.87 -1.52
C ALA A 50 20.59 -13.05 -0.98
N ASN A 51 19.28 -12.85 -0.79
CA ASN A 51 18.33 -13.86 -0.36
C ASN A 51 16.89 -13.38 -0.62
N GLU A 52 15.92 -14.24 -0.32
CA GLU A 52 14.51 -13.95 -0.50
C GLU A 52 14.02 -12.74 0.31
N ASN A 53 14.46 -12.60 1.56
CA ASN A 53 14.08 -11.45 2.39
C ASN A 53 14.59 -10.14 1.78
N HIS A 54 15.81 -10.13 1.24
CA HIS A 54 16.34 -8.97 0.53
C HIS A 54 15.49 -8.61 -0.69
N ALA A 55 15.08 -9.60 -1.50
CA ALA A 55 14.17 -9.37 -2.63
C ALA A 55 12.84 -8.78 -2.17
N ARG A 56 12.22 -9.39 -1.16
CA ARG A 56 10.97 -8.95 -0.56
C ARG A 56 11.04 -7.50 -0.05
N TYR A 57 12.06 -7.18 0.74
CA TYR A 57 12.25 -5.83 1.28
C TYR A 57 12.47 -4.79 0.19
N TRP A 58 13.25 -5.15 -0.83
CA TRP A 58 13.48 -4.26 -1.97
C TRP A 58 12.18 -3.98 -2.71
N ILE A 59 11.39 -5.02 -3.03
CA ILE A 59 10.12 -4.87 -3.76
C ILE A 59 9.15 -3.99 -2.96
N ILE A 60 8.90 -4.29 -1.68
CA ILE A 60 8.01 -3.50 -0.83
C ILE A 60 8.47 -2.04 -0.76
N ARG A 61 9.77 -1.80 -0.62
CA ARG A 61 10.34 -0.44 -0.59
C ARG A 61 10.11 0.30 -1.91
N VAL A 62 10.38 -0.35 -3.04
CA VAL A 62 10.20 0.27 -4.36
C VAL A 62 8.73 0.60 -4.59
N THR A 63 7.82 -0.30 -4.27
CA THR A 63 6.37 -0.07 -4.36
C THR A 63 5.93 1.12 -3.53
N ILE A 64 6.31 1.18 -2.25
CA ILE A 64 5.96 2.31 -1.37
C ILE A 64 6.49 3.64 -1.92
N ASN A 65 7.72 3.65 -2.43
CA ASN A 65 8.29 4.86 -3.01
C ASN A 65 7.53 5.29 -4.27
N GLN A 66 7.13 4.34 -5.11
CA GLN A 66 6.37 4.62 -6.31
C GLN A 66 4.98 5.18 -5.97
N CYS A 67 4.32 4.61 -4.96
CA CYS A 67 3.05 5.09 -4.45
C CYS A 67 3.13 6.52 -3.91
N LYS A 68 4.14 6.81 -3.08
CA LYS A 68 4.36 8.16 -2.54
C LYS A 68 4.64 9.18 -3.63
N ASN A 69 5.41 8.80 -4.64
CA ASN A 69 5.68 9.67 -5.79
C ASN A 69 4.40 9.93 -6.58
N GLY A 70 3.62 8.88 -6.91
CA GLY A 70 2.34 9.00 -7.62
C GLY A 70 1.36 9.94 -6.92
N LEU A 71 1.18 9.78 -5.61
CA LEU A 71 0.33 10.65 -4.80
C LEU A 71 0.82 12.11 -4.77
N ARG A 72 2.14 12.33 -4.69
CA ARG A 72 2.72 13.68 -4.74
C ARG A 72 2.42 14.36 -6.08
N TRP A 73 2.60 13.66 -7.20
CA TRP A 73 2.29 14.20 -8.53
C TRP A 73 0.80 14.46 -8.72
N ALA A 74 -0.06 13.57 -8.24
CA ALA A 74 -1.51 13.76 -8.26
C ALA A 74 -1.95 14.97 -7.41
N GLN A 75 -1.27 15.24 -6.30
CA GLN A 75 -1.53 16.43 -5.49
C GLN A 75 -1.09 17.71 -6.21
N LEU A 76 0.08 17.70 -6.89
CA LEU A 76 0.57 18.85 -7.65
C LEU A 76 -0.35 19.18 -8.84
N ARG A 77 -0.76 18.18 -9.64
CA ARG A 77 -1.69 18.37 -10.75
C ARG A 77 -3.04 18.96 -10.31
N ARG A 78 -3.57 18.50 -9.17
CA ARG A 78 -4.80 19.07 -8.57
C ARG A 78 -4.66 20.51 -8.08
N HIS A 79 -3.44 20.98 -7.79
CA HIS A 79 -3.23 22.38 -7.44
C HIS A 79 -3.13 23.28 -8.69
N GLU A 80 -2.80 22.71 -9.85
CA GLU A 80 -2.79 23.43 -11.14
C GLU A 80 -4.19 23.44 -11.79
N ASP A 81 -4.97 22.37 -11.64
CA ASP A 81 -6.38 22.29 -12.07
C ASP A 81 -7.34 22.62 -10.90
N LEU A 82 -7.57 23.89 -10.62
CA LEU A 82 -8.56 24.34 -9.63
C LEU A 82 -10.04 24.10 -10.05
N ASP A 83 -10.30 23.54 -11.24
CA ASP A 83 -11.65 23.26 -11.76
C ASP A 83 -11.96 21.78 -12.04
N ALA A 84 -11.05 20.85 -11.75
CA ALA A 84 -11.31 19.43 -11.99
C ALA A 84 -11.99 18.78 -10.76
N VAL A 85 -13.32 18.67 -10.83
CA VAL A 85 -14.16 17.88 -9.94
C VAL A 85 -13.51 16.54 -9.65
N THR A 86 -13.29 16.25 -8.36
CA THR A 86 -12.74 14.98 -7.89
C THR A 86 -13.66 13.83 -8.29
N ALA A 87 -13.31 13.11 -9.34
CA ALA A 87 -13.84 11.79 -9.59
C ALA A 87 -13.27 10.85 -8.53
N ALA A 88 -13.94 10.78 -7.38
CA ALA A 88 -13.84 9.61 -6.53
C ALA A 88 -14.41 8.45 -7.36
N VAL A 89 -13.54 7.70 -8.03
CA VAL A 89 -13.92 6.46 -8.69
C VAL A 89 -14.24 5.48 -7.56
N GLU A 90 -15.50 5.46 -7.14
CA GLU A 90 -16.07 4.36 -6.39
C GLU A 90 -16.11 3.13 -7.29
N LEU A 91 -15.00 2.39 -7.34
CA LEU A 91 -15.04 1.01 -7.79
C LEU A 91 -15.65 0.17 -6.67
N GLN A 92 -16.98 0.22 -6.61
CA GLN A 92 -17.79 -0.72 -5.84
C GLN A 92 -17.56 -2.11 -6.43
N THR A 93 -16.65 -2.88 -5.81
CA THR A 93 -16.69 -4.34 -5.93
C THR A 93 -17.71 -4.84 -4.91
N PRO A 94 -18.74 -5.60 -5.33
CA PRO A 94 -19.86 -5.99 -4.46
C PRO A 94 -19.46 -6.84 -3.23
N GLU A 95 -18.29 -7.50 -3.23
CA GLU A 95 -17.88 -8.42 -2.15
C GLU A 95 -16.88 -7.86 -1.12
N GLN A 96 -16.60 -6.54 -1.09
CA GLN A 96 -15.69 -6.02 -0.08
C GLN A 96 -16.34 -6.07 1.30
N SER A 97 -15.87 -7.00 2.15
CA SER A 97 -16.17 -7.09 3.59
C SER A 97 -16.24 -5.70 4.21
N GLU A 98 -17.21 -5.46 5.09
CA GLU A 98 -17.36 -4.19 5.82
C GLU A 98 -16.03 -3.73 6.45
N VAL A 99 -15.24 -4.68 6.95
CA VAL A 99 -13.89 -4.45 7.47
C VAL A 99 -12.98 -3.77 6.44
N TYR A 100 -13.03 -4.19 5.17
CA TYR A 100 -12.23 -3.59 4.10
C TYR A 100 -12.61 -2.13 3.85
N ARG A 101 -13.92 -1.83 3.77
CA ARG A 101 -14.41 -0.45 3.60
C ARG A 101 -13.94 0.44 4.75
N GLN A 102 -14.06 -0.07 5.98
CA GLN A 102 -13.62 0.65 7.16
C GLN A 102 -12.11 0.88 7.17
N VAL A 103 -11.30 -0.11 6.76
CA VAL A 103 -9.86 0.06 6.57
C VAL A 103 -9.56 1.11 5.50
N MET A 104 -10.20 1.05 4.33
CA MET A 104 -10.00 2.03 3.27
C MET A 104 -10.43 3.44 3.64
N SER A 105 -11.38 3.60 4.57
CA SER A 105 -11.76 4.92 5.07
C SER A 105 -10.71 5.58 5.99
N LEU A 106 -9.68 4.85 6.43
CA LEU A 106 -8.62 5.42 7.27
C LEU A 106 -7.65 6.27 6.43
N PRO A 107 -7.01 7.30 7.02
CA PRO A 107 -5.87 7.97 6.40
C PRO A 107 -4.77 6.99 5.98
N GLU A 108 -4.17 7.21 4.80
CA GLU A 108 -3.14 6.34 4.17
C GLU A 108 -2.09 5.86 5.17
N ARG A 109 -1.45 6.78 5.91
CA ARG A 109 -0.41 6.47 6.90
C ARG A 109 -0.79 5.41 7.94
N TYR A 110 -2.08 5.25 8.24
CA TYR A 110 -2.60 4.24 9.16
C TYR A 110 -2.89 2.92 8.44
N ARG A 111 -3.48 2.99 7.25
CA ARG A 111 -3.72 1.82 6.39
C ARG A 111 -2.43 1.11 6.03
N THR A 112 -1.42 1.85 5.60
CA THR A 112 -0.11 1.29 5.24
C THR A 112 0.55 0.60 6.43
N ALA A 113 0.49 1.21 7.62
CA ALA A 113 1.07 0.61 8.82
C ALA A 113 0.36 -0.72 9.18
N LEU A 114 -0.98 -0.76 9.09
CA LEU A 114 -1.75 -1.99 9.31
C LEU A 114 -1.41 -3.06 8.27
N TYR A 115 -1.38 -2.71 6.99
CA TYR A 115 -1.08 -3.64 5.91
C TYR A 115 0.31 -4.27 6.10
N LEU A 116 1.33 -3.43 6.29
CA LEU A 116 2.70 -3.92 6.47
C LEU A 116 2.88 -4.78 7.73
N PHE A 117 2.10 -4.53 8.78
CA PHE A 117 2.20 -5.29 10.02
C PHE A 117 1.43 -6.61 9.99
N TYR A 118 0.17 -6.59 9.52
CA TYR A 118 -0.72 -7.74 9.60
C TYR A 118 -0.69 -8.64 8.35
N TYR A 119 -0.50 -8.06 7.16
CA TYR A 119 -0.45 -8.83 5.92
C TYR A 119 0.98 -9.19 5.52
N GLU A 120 1.91 -8.24 5.68
CA GLU A 120 3.33 -8.49 5.41
C GLU A 120 4.08 -8.97 6.66
N GLU A 121 3.44 -9.12 7.81
CA GLU A 121 4.07 -9.67 9.03
C GLU A 121 5.40 -9.00 9.41
N LEU A 122 5.59 -7.73 9.02
CA LEU A 122 6.85 -7.01 9.26
C LEU A 122 6.90 -6.50 10.69
N THR A 123 8.09 -6.57 11.29
CA THR A 123 8.30 -6.00 12.62
C THR A 123 8.21 -4.47 12.58
N VAL A 124 7.95 -3.87 13.75
CA VAL A 124 7.91 -2.41 13.92
C VAL A 124 9.19 -1.74 13.41
N ASN A 125 10.35 -2.37 13.62
CA ASN A 125 11.64 -1.85 13.19
C ASN A 125 11.82 -1.90 11.67
N GLU A 126 11.38 -2.97 11.02
CA GLU A 126 11.44 -3.11 9.56
C GLU A 126 10.49 -2.12 8.87
N ILE A 127 9.28 -1.98 9.39
CA ILE A 127 8.32 -0.97 8.92
C ILE A 127 8.91 0.44 9.09
N ALA A 128 9.54 0.72 10.22
CA ALA A 128 10.18 2.02 10.48
C ALA A 128 11.28 2.31 9.44
N ALA A 129 12.13 1.33 9.13
CA ALA A 129 13.18 1.43 8.13
C ALA A 129 12.65 1.57 6.69
N LEU A 130 11.55 0.89 6.36
CA LEU A 130 10.88 0.99 5.06
C LEU A 130 10.23 2.37 4.88
N LEU A 131 9.49 2.82 5.88
CA LEU A 131 8.74 4.07 5.83
C LEU A 131 9.60 5.32 6.12
N ARG A 132 10.87 5.12 6.54
CA ARG A 132 11.81 6.17 6.97
C ARG A 132 11.26 7.02 8.12
N VAL A 133 10.74 6.35 9.16
CA VAL A 133 10.20 6.98 10.37
C VAL A 133 10.78 6.33 11.63
N LYS A 134 10.56 6.93 12.80
CA LYS A 134 10.96 6.30 14.08
C LYS A 134 10.06 5.09 14.40
N PRO A 135 10.58 4.02 15.04
CA PRO A 135 9.76 2.89 15.51
C PRO A 135 8.55 3.33 16.36
N SER A 136 8.73 4.34 17.21
CA SER A 136 7.64 4.93 18.01
C SER A 136 6.50 5.46 17.15
N ALA A 137 6.80 6.06 16.00
CA ALA A 137 5.79 6.56 15.07
C ALA A 137 4.99 5.41 14.44
N VAL A 138 5.62 4.26 14.16
CA VAL A 138 4.91 3.07 13.67
C VAL A 138 3.98 2.53 14.75
N THR A 139 4.44 2.37 15.99
CA THR A 139 3.60 1.94 17.11
C THR A 139 2.42 2.88 17.34
N THR A 140 2.64 4.19 17.29
CA THR A 140 1.56 5.18 17.39
C THR A 140 0.59 5.06 16.24
N ARG A 141 1.05 4.91 14.98
CA ARG A 141 0.18 4.74 13.81
C ARG A 141 -0.69 3.49 13.96
N LEU A 142 -0.12 2.36 14.36
CA LEU A 142 -0.84 1.11 14.60
C LEU A 142 -1.89 1.25 15.70
N SER A 143 -1.52 1.86 16.83
CA SER A 143 -2.45 2.11 17.94
C SER A 143 -3.62 3.01 17.51
N ARG A 144 -3.33 4.13 16.83
CA ARG A 144 -4.36 5.06 16.33
C ARG A 144 -5.24 4.42 15.26
N ALA A 145 -4.66 3.59 14.39
CA ALA A 145 -5.39 2.86 13.37
C ALA A 145 -6.40 1.89 14.00
N ARG A 146 -5.96 1.07 14.96
CA ARG A 146 -6.83 0.15 15.71
C ARG A 146 -7.92 0.87 16.48
N GLN A 147 -7.61 2.00 17.13
CA GLN A 147 -8.63 2.78 17.85
C GLN A 147 -9.70 3.31 16.90
N LYS A 148 -9.30 3.83 15.72
CA LYS A 148 -10.25 4.32 14.72
C LYS A 148 -11.13 3.21 14.16
N LEU A 149 -10.54 2.05 13.85
CA LEU A 149 -11.31 0.89 13.39
C LEU A 149 -12.28 0.39 14.46
N LYS A 150 -11.84 0.33 15.72
CA LYS A 150 -12.71 -0.06 16.83
C LYS A 150 -13.93 0.86 16.94
N THR A 151 -13.72 2.18 16.96
CA THR A 151 -14.84 3.15 17.02
C THR A 151 -15.81 2.95 15.87
N LYS A 152 -15.32 2.88 14.63
CA LYS A 152 -16.19 2.72 13.45
C LYS A 152 -16.94 1.40 13.43
N LEU A 153 -16.26 0.29 13.77
CA LEU A 153 -16.90 -1.02 13.82
C LEU A 153 -17.92 -1.09 14.96
N THR A 154 -17.67 -0.47 16.12
CA THR A 154 -18.66 -0.44 17.22
C THR A 154 -19.87 0.44 16.88
N GLU A 155 -19.69 1.55 16.16
CA GLU A 155 -20.80 2.39 15.68
C GLU A 155 -21.70 1.63 14.70
N VAL A 156 -21.12 0.94 13.71
CA VAL A 156 -21.89 0.12 12.74
C VAL A 156 -22.73 -0.95 13.44
N TRP A 157 -22.20 -1.61 14.47
CA TRP A 157 -22.92 -2.67 15.19
C TRP A 157 -24.08 -2.13 16.03
N ASN A 158 -24.00 -0.88 16.50
CA ASN A 158 -25.09 -0.24 17.24
C ASN A 158 -26.17 0.33 16.33
N ASP A 159 -25.87 0.60 15.05
CA ASP A 159 -26.82 1.10 14.06
C ASP A 159 -27.63 -0.05 13.40
N GLU A 160 -27.24 -1.31 13.62
CA GLU A 160 -27.92 -2.52 13.14
C GLU A 160 -28.92 -3.14 14.17
N GLU A 161 -29.00 -2.59 15.39
CA GLU A 161 -29.98 -2.92 16.44
C GLU A 161 -31.18 -1.95 16.46
#